data_AF-A0A0G2HZ65-F1
#
_entry.id   AF-A0A0G2HZ65-F1
#
_cell.length_a   1.000
_cell.length_b   1.000
_cell.length_c   1.000
_cell.angle_alpha   90.00
_cell.angle_beta   90.00
_cell.angle_gamma   90.00
#
_symmetry.space_group_name_H-M   'P 1'
#
loop_
_entity.id
_entity.type
_entity.pdbx_description
1 polymer ?
#
loop_
_entity_poly.entity_id
_entity_poly.type
_entity_poly.pdbx_seq_one_letter_code
_entity_poly.pdbx_strand_id
1 'polypeptide(L)'
;MTPVTELPTKAPPSDLVFVLQITNNYIGIAIMADSEFSILTPIGMLGYGYNAEHFWYGIEEYRPEAIILDSGSTDGGPYKLGMNKLSCSRSAYTRDLEPMLAACFHFKIKVLISSVGGDGSDKHVQEMLDIVTEISNRLGFTFNIATINAGIDRGLVKRRIASSQVHPCGPVEDLLPDVVDGAVDVVAQMGAEPFMEALKGDPDIILAGRSYDPAPFASFCLSRGVTEGVAWHMGKIMECGGACAVPKGQSIIATIRRDSFDLTPLTPGIKLEGVTHLGYRTIFIGGIRDPILIGQIGDFLERVRSYVAKKQVPKTRAKMSSLARVIRSKNAGPFEITFDVMFDNQEVYDRVRDAHVLGNEVIRRLYRVEDEDIITNMFYEPALAWKCTIKRSWAQGSVGERDTLGTQQHAPLLNIEVPGLEAVTPTALDSKNRSDFLAF
;
A
#
# COMPACT_ATOMS: atom_id res chain seq x y z
N MET A 1 23.81 22.28 -25.05
CA MET A 1 24.76 21.68 -26.02
C MET A 1 26.13 21.59 -25.37
N THR A 2 26.48 20.38 -24.89
CA THR A 2 27.81 19.74 -24.67
C THR A 2 27.63 18.66 -23.58
N PRO A 3 28.44 17.59 -23.56
CA PRO A 3 28.62 16.58 -24.60
C PRO A 3 28.28 15.17 -24.07
N VAL A 4 27.93 14.26 -24.98
CA VAL A 4 27.77 12.83 -24.70
C VAL A 4 29.16 12.20 -24.59
N THR A 5 29.47 11.62 -23.44
CA THR A 5 30.66 10.78 -23.24
C THR A 5 30.34 9.33 -23.62
N GLU A 6 31.02 8.81 -24.64
CA GLU A 6 31.07 7.37 -24.96
C GLU A 6 31.95 6.61 -23.96
N LEU A 7 31.52 5.40 -23.58
CA LEU A 7 32.30 4.32 -22.93
C LEU A 7 31.42 3.04 -22.87
N PRO A 8 31.98 1.81 -22.76
CA PRO A 8 32.70 1.03 -23.76
C PRO A 8 31.96 -0.26 -24.18
N THR A 9 32.41 -0.86 -25.29
CA THR A 9 31.99 -2.17 -25.81
C THR A 9 32.48 -3.33 -24.93
N LYS A 10 31.58 -3.99 -24.18
CA LYS A 10 31.67 -5.42 -23.78
C LYS A 10 30.33 -5.90 -23.21
N ALA A 11 29.81 -7.00 -23.74
CA ALA A 11 28.59 -7.68 -23.24
C ALA A 11 28.84 -8.34 -21.87
N PRO A 12 27.90 -8.20 -20.90
CA PRO A 12 27.09 -9.34 -20.42
C PRO A 12 25.71 -8.90 -19.81
N PRO A 13 24.96 -9.77 -19.13
CA PRO A 13 24.27 -11.00 -19.55
C PRO A 13 22.77 -10.74 -19.85
N SER A 14 22.08 -11.82 -20.21
CA SER A 14 20.72 -11.92 -20.76
C SER A 14 19.59 -11.56 -19.79
N ASP A 15 19.37 -10.28 -19.49
CA ASP A 15 18.05 -9.75 -19.06
C ASP A 15 18.11 -8.21 -19.00
N LEU A 16 17.51 -7.53 -19.99
CA LEU A 16 17.41 -6.07 -20.01
C LEU A 16 15.95 -5.64 -20.10
N VAL A 17 15.43 -5.03 -19.04
CA VAL A 17 14.05 -4.55 -18.93
C VAL A 17 14.03 -3.03 -19.03
N PHE A 18 13.34 -2.48 -20.03
CA PHE A 18 13.05 -1.04 -20.14
C PHE A 18 11.63 -0.73 -19.63
N VAL A 19 11.46 0.36 -18.88
CA VAL A 19 10.19 0.82 -18.30
C VAL A 19 9.91 2.26 -18.75
N LEU A 20 8.73 2.51 -19.32
CA LEU A 20 8.24 3.85 -19.70
C LEU A 20 6.96 4.17 -18.90
N GLN A 21 6.81 5.42 -18.46
CA GLN A 21 5.87 5.89 -17.43
C GLN A 21 4.95 7.01 -17.96
N ILE A 22 3.66 7.01 -17.56
CA ILE A 22 2.74 8.16 -17.69
C ILE A 22 1.82 8.21 -16.44
N THR A 23 1.63 9.39 -15.83
CA THR A 23 0.96 9.64 -14.53
C THR A 23 -0.33 10.46 -14.64
N ASN A 24 -1.18 10.42 -13.59
CA ASN A 24 -2.23 11.42 -13.30
C ASN A 24 -2.48 11.52 -11.77
N ASN A 25 -2.61 12.74 -11.23
CA ASN A 25 -2.67 13.10 -9.80
C ASN A 25 -4.09 13.40 -9.30
N TYR A 26 -4.33 13.26 -7.98
CA TYR A 26 -5.41 13.90 -7.23
C TYR A 26 -4.89 14.51 -5.90
N ILE A 27 -5.53 15.62 -5.50
CA ILE A 27 -5.10 16.62 -4.50
C ILE A 27 -5.88 16.42 -3.19
N GLY A 28 -5.19 16.49 -2.04
CA GLY A 28 -5.79 16.55 -0.70
C GLY A 28 -5.15 17.65 0.16
N ILE A 29 -5.99 18.37 0.90
CA ILE A 29 -5.72 19.67 1.56
C ILE A 29 -4.76 19.54 2.76
N ALA A 30 -3.79 20.46 2.84
CA ALA A 30 -2.73 20.52 3.85
C ALA A 30 -3.18 21.21 5.15
N ILE A 31 -2.86 20.59 6.29
CA ILE A 31 -2.57 21.27 7.55
C ILE A 31 -1.04 21.49 7.53
N MET A 32 -0.49 22.56 8.10
CA MET A 32 0.95 22.83 7.96
C MET A 32 1.72 22.12 9.08
N ALA A 33 2.60 21.18 8.74
CA ALA A 33 3.73 20.82 9.62
C ALA A 33 4.93 21.52 8.98
N ASP A 34 5.25 22.72 9.46
CA ASP A 34 6.19 23.62 8.79
C ASP A 34 7.66 23.39 9.16
N SER A 35 7.97 22.49 10.09
CA SER A 35 9.36 22.18 10.47
C SER A 35 9.65 20.69 10.44
N GLU A 36 10.70 20.36 9.70
CA GLU A 36 11.38 19.07 9.77
C GLU A 36 11.91 18.84 11.19
N PHE A 37 11.78 17.62 11.70
CA PHE A 37 12.31 17.20 13.00
C PHE A 37 12.84 15.78 12.93
N SER A 38 13.58 15.34 13.95
CA SER A 38 14.15 13.99 13.96
C SER A 38 13.85 13.20 15.23
N ILE A 39 13.82 11.87 15.09
CA ILE A 39 13.67 10.89 16.17
C ILE A 39 14.86 9.94 16.12
N LEU A 40 15.47 9.66 17.27
CA LEU A 40 16.52 8.66 17.43
C LEU A 40 15.97 7.38 18.06
N THR A 41 16.18 6.25 17.38
CA THR A 41 16.06 4.92 18.02
C THR A 41 17.46 4.36 18.24
N PRO A 42 17.95 4.26 19.49
CA PRO A 42 19.28 3.73 19.78
C PRO A 42 19.36 2.22 19.57
N ILE A 43 18.28 1.50 19.87
CA ILE A 43 18.17 0.05 19.77
C ILE A 43 16.70 -0.34 19.66
N GLY A 44 16.40 -1.46 18.98
CA GLY A 44 15.02 -1.98 18.86
C GLY A 44 14.47 -2.68 20.10
N MET A 45 15.30 -2.92 21.13
CA MET A 45 14.89 -3.53 22.39
C MET A 45 15.75 -2.97 23.52
N LEU A 46 15.15 -2.23 24.44
CA LEU A 46 15.87 -1.70 25.60
C LEU A 46 16.52 -2.84 26.42
N GLY A 47 17.78 -2.66 26.80
CA GLY A 47 18.56 -3.63 27.58
C GLY A 47 19.48 -4.51 26.72
N TYR A 48 19.29 -4.56 25.40
CA TYR A 48 20.15 -5.35 24.51
C TYR A 48 21.52 -4.69 24.28
N GLY A 49 21.62 -3.39 24.54
CA GLY A 49 22.87 -2.63 24.39
C GLY A 49 23.08 -2.11 22.98
N TYR A 50 23.55 -0.87 22.92
CA TYR A 50 23.90 -0.17 21.70
C TYR A 50 25.28 0.47 21.83
N ASN A 51 25.90 0.79 20.70
CA ASN A 51 27.17 1.50 20.69
C ASN A 51 26.97 2.96 21.14
N ALA A 52 27.61 3.35 22.24
CA ALA A 52 27.49 4.69 22.82
C ALA A 52 28.03 5.80 21.88
N GLU A 53 29.07 5.53 21.08
CA GLU A 53 29.61 6.50 20.13
C GLU A 53 28.59 6.81 19.03
N HIS A 54 27.91 5.78 18.51
CA HIS A 54 26.85 5.97 17.52
C HIS A 54 25.66 6.74 18.10
N PHE A 55 25.29 6.45 19.36
CA PHE A 55 24.24 7.17 20.05
C PHE A 55 24.58 8.66 20.19
N TRP A 56 25.74 9.00 20.74
CA TRP A 56 26.15 10.39 20.92
C TRP A 56 26.34 11.13 19.60
N TYR A 57 26.87 10.46 18.56
CA TYR A 57 26.89 11.00 17.21
C TYR A 57 25.47 11.36 16.72
N GLY A 58 24.49 10.46 16.92
CA GLY A 58 23.09 10.73 16.61
C GLY A 58 22.53 11.96 17.35
N ILE A 59 22.85 12.11 18.63
CA ILE A 59 22.43 13.26 19.44
C ILE A 59 23.06 14.57 18.97
N GLU A 60 24.37 14.56 18.68
CA GLU A 60 25.14 15.75 18.35
C GLU A 60 24.88 16.26 16.94
N GLU A 61 24.83 15.35 15.97
CA GLU A 61 24.68 15.65 14.54
C GLU A 61 23.23 15.99 14.19
N TYR A 62 22.26 15.19 14.66
CA TYR A 62 20.87 15.30 14.21
C TYR A 62 19.95 16.05 15.17
N ARG A 63 20.40 16.31 16.41
CA ARG A 63 19.65 17.03 17.45
C ARG A 63 18.17 16.59 17.54
N PRO A 64 17.89 15.28 17.75
CA PRO A 64 16.54 14.76 17.70
C PRO A 64 15.65 15.37 18.77
N GLU A 65 14.38 15.58 18.45
CA GLU A 65 13.40 16.06 19.41
C GLU A 65 12.98 14.97 20.40
N ALA A 66 13.12 13.70 20.01
CA ALA A 66 12.89 12.57 20.89
C ALA A 66 13.82 11.39 20.64
N ILE A 67 14.09 10.67 21.72
CA ILE A 67 14.58 9.31 21.74
C ILE A 67 13.38 8.41 21.97
N ILE A 68 13.08 7.53 21.02
CA ILE A 68 11.92 6.63 21.11
C ILE A 68 12.39 5.20 20.86
N LEU A 69 11.93 4.27 21.70
CA LEU A 69 12.17 2.85 21.52
C LEU A 69 11.10 2.00 22.21
N ASP A 70 10.99 0.75 21.77
CA ASP A 70 10.18 -0.26 22.42
C ASP A 70 11.07 -1.20 23.26
N SER A 71 10.47 -1.81 24.28
CA SER A 71 11.09 -2.85 25.09
C SER A 71 10.26 -4.12 25.11
N GLY A 72 9.32 -4.28 24.16
CA GLY A 72 8.40 -5.38 24.02
C GLY A 72 9.00 -6.58 23.29
N SER A 73 8.65 -7.78 23.72
CA SER A 73 8.91 -8.99 22.93
C SER A 73 7.89 -10.08 23.22
N THR A 74 7.58 -10.89 22.22
CA THR A 74 6.84 -12.16 22.37
C THR A 74 7.73 -13.39 22.20
N ASP A 75 8.97 -13.21 21.71
CA ASP A 75 9.85 -14.31 21.30
C ASP A 75 10.30 -15.17 22.49
N GLY A 76 10.39 -14.56 23.68
CA GLY A 76 10.68 -15.27 24.93
C GLY A 76 9.55 -16.19 25.43
N GLY A 77 8.40 -16.21 24.74
CA GLY A 77 7.22 -16.95 25.15
C GLY A 77 6.55 -16.38 26.41
N PRO A 78 5.55 -17.10 26.98
CA PRO A 78 4.73 -16.59 28.08
C PRO A 78 5.47 -16.52 29.43
N TYR A 79 6.69 -17.05 29.52
CA TYR A 79 7.41 -17.22 30.78
C TYR A 79 7.64 -15.90 31.53
N LYS A 80 8.01 -14.83 30.82
CA LYS A 80 8.37 -13.54 31.45
C LYS A 80 7.16 -12.87 32.10
N LEU A 81 6.06 -12.77 31.35
CA LEU A 81 4.78 -12.28 31.85
C LEU A 81 4.20 -13.19 32.93
N GLY A 82 4.22 -14.50 32.70
CA GLY A 82 3.72 -15.50 33.66
C GLY A 82 4.51 -15.57 34.97
N MET A 83 5.77 -15.10 34.99
CA MET A 83 6.59 -15.07 36.21
C MET A 83 6.81 -13.63 36.72
N ASN A 84 6.25 -12.64 36.05
CA ASN A 84 6.41 -11.22 36.32
C ASN A 84 7.90 -10.83 36.52
N LYS A 85 8.70 -11.26 35.53
CA LYS A 85 10.16 -11.07 35.47
C LYS A 85 10.52 -10.20 34.28
N LEU A 86 11.40 -9.25 34.52
CA LEU A 86 12.04 -8.47 33.47
C LEU A 86 12.72 -9.35 32.40
N SER A 87 12.67 -8.88 31.15
CA SER A 87 13.39 -9.49 30.03
C SER A 87 14.90 -9.42 30.22
N CYS A 88 15.42 -8.26 30.58
CA CYS A 88 16.84 -8.02 30.83
C CYS A 88 17.14 -7.78 32.32
N SER A 89 18.42 -7.83 32.71
CA SER A 89 18.82 -7.47 34.08
C SER A 89 18.67 -5.97 34.32
N ARG A 90 18.45 -5.57 35.58
CA ARG A 90 18.47 -4.15 35.98
C ARG A 90 19.74 -3.44 35.50
N SER A 91 20.90 -4.09 35.63
CA SER A 91 22.18 -3.53 35.15
C SER A 91 22.22 -3.24 33.65
N ALA A 92 21.56 -4.08 32.84
CA ALA A 92 21.48 -3.87 31.40
C ALA A 92 20.57 -2.69 31.05
N TYR A 93 19.43 -2.56 31.75
CA TYR A 93 18.57 -1.38 31.65
C TYR A 93 19.28 -0.10 32.09
N THR A 94 20.00 -0.14 33.22
CA THR A 94 20.77 1.02 33.71
C THR A 94 21.82 1.47 32.70
N ARG A 95 22.58 0.54 32.11
CA ARG A 95 23.59 0.83 31.08
C ARG A 95 22.98 1.57 29.89
N ASP A 96 21.80 1.13 29.44
CA ASP A 96 21.16 1.68 28.25
C ASP A 96 20.44 3.00 28.54
N LEU A 97 19.85 3.17 29.72
CA LEU A 97 19.10 4.37 30.10
C LEU A 97 19.99 5.56 30.45
N GLU A 98 21.13 5.34 31.11
CA GLU A 98 21.95 6.43 31.62
C GLU A 98 22.38 7.45 30.54
N PRO A 99 22.87 7.05 29.35
CA PRO A 99 23.14 7.99 28.26
C PRO A 99 21.87 8.70 27.74
N MET A 100 20.73 8.02 27.68
CA MET A 100 19.46 8.60 27.23
C MET A 100 18.95 9.67 28.20
N LEU A 101 19.04 9.42 29.51
CA LEU A 101 18.66 10.37 30.54
C LEU A 101 19.60 11.58 30.57
N ALA A 102 20.91 11.37 30.36
CA ALA A 102 21.86 12.46 30.20
C ALA A 102 21.52 13.32 28.97
N ALA A 103 21.21 12.70 27.83
CA ALA A 103 20.80 13.41 26.63
C ALA A 103 19.50 14.20 26.84
N CYS A 104 18.51 13.58 27.50
CA CYS A 104 17.25 14.22 27.89
C CYS A 104 17.49 15.47 28.75
N PHE A 105 18.30 15.34 29.80
CA PHE A 105 18.56 16.43 30.75
C PHE A 105 19.30 17.62 30.11
N HIS A 106 20.39 17.32 29.39
CA HIS A 106 21.30 18.33 28.85
C HIS A 106 20.81 18.98 27.55
N PHE A 107 20.13 18.22 26.69
CA PHE A 107 19.69 18.70 25.37
C PHE A 107 18.17 18.90 25.26
N LYS A 108 17.42 18.66 26.34
CA LYS A 108 15.94 18.80 26.37
C LYS A 108 15.23 17.92 25.33
N ILE A 109 15.79 16.73 25.10
CA ILE A 109 15.26 15.72 24.19
C ILE A 109 14.27 14.84 24.96
N LYS A 110 13.07 14.60 24.42
CA LYS A 110 12.08 13.74 25.08
C LYS A 110 12.48 12.26 25.00
N VAL A 111 12.10 11.46 26.00
CA VAL A 111 12.35 10.00 25.99
C VAL A 111 11.03 9.25 26.11
N LEU A 112 10.68 8.46 25.10
CA LEU A 112 9.46 7.64 25.12
C LEU A 112 9.85 6.17 25.03
N ILE A 113 9.40 5.37 26.01
CA ILE A 113 9.69 3.93 26.06
C ILE A 113 8.38 3.16 26.24
N SER A 114 8.07 2.30 25.28
CA SER A 114 6.91 1.41 25.34
C SER A 114 7.26 0.00 25.81
N SER A 115 6.25 -0.74 26.27
CA SER A 115 6.36 -2.14 26.70
C SER A 115 7.50 -2.39 27.68
N VAL A 116 7.73 -1.45 28.61
CA VAL A 116 8.87 -1.47 29.52
C VAL A 116 8.97 -2.78 30.28
N GLY A 117 10.20 -3.29 30.42
CA GLY A 117 10.49 -4.54 31.11
C GLY A 117 10.26 -5.81 30.30
N GLY A 118 9.82 -5.73 29.03
CA GLY A 118 9.65 -6.90 28.15
C GLY A 118 8.20 -7.16 27.76
N ASP A 119 7.35 -7.22 28.77
CA ASP A 119 5.93 -7.52 28.61
C ASP A 119 5.02 -6.33 28.93
N GLY A 120 5.57 -5.24 29.50
CA GLY A 120 4.81 -4.03 29.80
C GLY A 120 3.71 -4.19 30.86
N SER A 121 3.88 -5.07 31.86
CA SER A 121 3.00 -5.08 33.05
C SER A 121 3.11 -3.79 33.87
N ASP A 122 2.08 -3.45 34.66
CA ASP A 122 2.10 -2.28 35.54
C ASP A 122 3.23 -2.37 36.58
N LYS A 123 3.58 -3.59 37.01
CA LYS A 123 4.74 -3.81 37.88
C LYS A 123 6.04 -3.45 37.17
N HIS A 124 6.19 -3.81 35.90
CA HIS A 124 7.38 -3.45 35.12
C HIS A 124 7.44 -1.95 34.79
N VAL A 125 6.29 -1.28 34.63
CA VAL A 125 6.22 0.19 34.57
C VAL A 125 6.80 0.80 35.84
N GLN A 126 6.36 0.32 37.02
CA GLN A 126 6.91 0.78 38.29
C GLN A 126 8.40 0.46 38.43
N GLU A 127 8.83 -0.75 38.09
CA GLU A 127 10.24 -1.14 38.19
C GLU A 127 11.15 -0.30 37.28
N MET A 128 10.66 0.05 36.09
CA MET A 128 11.36 0.95 35.17
C MET A 128 11.43 2.38 35.72
N LEU A 129 10.34 2.87 36.32
CA LEU A 129 10.32 4.16 36.99
C LEU A 129 11.34 4.21 38.15
N ASP A 130 11.47 3.12 38.92
CA ASP A 130 12.45 3.01 40.00
C ASP A 130 13.89 3.09 39.45
N ILE A 131 14.20 2.40 38.34
CA ILE A 131 15.52 2.47 37.69
C ILE A 131 15.81 3.90 37.23
N VAL A 132 14.86 4.55 36.55
CA VAL A 132 15.01 5.94 36.09
C VAL A 132 15.21 6.89 37.28
N THR A 133 14.47 6.69 38.37
CA THR A 133 14.59 7.49 39.59
C THR A 133 15.95 7.30 40.26
N GLU A 134 16.44 6.07 40.37
CA GLU A 134 17.77 5.75 40.91
C GLU A 134 18.89 6.44 40.11
N ILE A 135 18.83 6.37 38.77
CA ILE A 135 19.81 7.04 37.90
C ILE A 135 19.71 8.57 38.05
N SER A 136 18.49 9.11 38.05
CA SER A 136 18.25 10.54 38.17
C SER A 136 18.79 11.10 39.49
N ASN A 137 18.53 10.42 40.61
CA ASN A 137 19.05 10.80 41.92
C ASN A 137 20.58 10.74 41.97
N ARG A 138 21.18 9.70 41.39
CA ARG A 138 22.65 9.55 41.34
C ARG A 138 23.33 10.64 40.51
N LEU A 139 22.70 11.07 39.41
CA LEU A 139 23.25 12.09 38.51
C LEU A 139 22.80 13.52 38.83
N GLY A 140 21.87 13.69 39.78
CA GLY A 140 21.30 14.99 40.13
C GLY A 140 20.35 15.56 39.06
N PHE A 141 19.70 14.70 38.29
CA PHE A 141 18.71 15.11 37.28
C PHE A 141 17.31 15.21 37.88
N THR A 142 16.50 16.08 37.31
CA THR A 142 15.08 16.24 37.64
C THR A 142 14.29 16.22 36.34
N PHE A 143 13.26 15.38 36.29
CA PHE A 143 12.43 15.16 35.12
C PHE A 143 10.94 15.20 35.48
N ASN A 144 10.12 15.71 34.57
CA ASN A 144 8.68 15.46 34.55
C ASN A 144 8.43 14.11 33.84
N ILE A 145 7.95 13.10 34.58
CA ILE A 145 7.79 11.74 34.08
C ILE A 145 6.30 11.38 34.05
N ALA A 146 5.80 10.92 32.90
CA ALA A 146 4.49 10.32 32.76
C ALA A 146 4.60 8.79 32.68
N THR A 147 3.74 8.08 33.41
CA THR A 147 3.60 6.63 33.31
C THR A 147 2.25 6.25 32.69
N ILE A 148 2.25 5.21 31.87
CA ILE A 148 1.02 4.67 31.25
C ILE A 148 0.91 3.19 31.58
N ASN A 149 -0.06 2.84 32.40
CA ASN A 149 -0.33 1.46 32.79
C ASN A 149 -1.14 0.72 31.73
N ALA A 150 -0.93 -0.59 31.63
CA ALA A 150 -1.60 -1.48 30.68
C ALA A 150 -2.51 -2.51 31.37
N GLY A 151 -2.49 -2.59 32.70
CA GLY A 151 -3.32 -3.50 33.48
C GLY A 151 -4.81 -3.33 33.21
N ILE A 152 -5.52 -4.47 33.09
CA ILE A 152 -6.97 -4.50 32.86
C ILE A 152 -7.68 -5.17 34.02
N ASP A 153 -8.80 -4.57 34.46
CA ASP A 153 -9.70 -5.16 35.44
C ASP A 153 -10.22 -6.53 34.96
N ARG A 154 -9.92 -7.59 35.72
CA ARG A 154 -10.41 -8.94 35.44
C ARG A 154 -11.93 -9.00 35.45
N GLY A 155 -12.58 -8.18 36.28
CA GLY A 155 -14.03 -8.05 36.30
C GLY A 155 -14.59 -7.59 34.95
N LEU A 156 -13.94 -6.61 34.31
CA LEU A 156 -14.30 -6.12 32.98
C LEU A 156 -14.17 -7.23 31.93
N VAL A 157 -13.07 -7.98 31.93
CA VAL A 157 -12.87 -9.08 30.99
C VAL A 157 -13.98 -10.13 31.16
N LYS A 158 -14.25 -10.57 32.40
CA LYS A 158 -15.31 -11.56 32.67
C LYS A 158 -16.70 -11.08 32.28
N ARG A 159 -17.03 -9.80 32.51
CA ARG A 159 -18.31 -9.21 32.05
C ARG A 159 -18.41 -9.21 30.52
N ARG A 160 -17.30 -8.96 29.81
CA ARG A 160 -17.28 -9.01 28.34
C ARG A 160 -17.39 -10.43 27.79
N ILE A 161 -16.79 -11.43 28.45
CA ILE A 161 -17.00 -12.85 28.12
C ILE A 161 -18.50 -13.20 28.27
N ALA A 162 -19.10 -12.86 29.42
CA ALA A 162 -20.51 -13.17 29.71
C ALA A 162 -21.50 -12.49 28.75
N SER A 163 -21.12 -11.36 28.15
CA SER A 163 -21.93 -10.63 27.16
C SER A 163 -21.55 -10.94 25.70
N SER A 164 -20.75 -11.99 25.46
CA SER A 164 -20.32 -12.40 24.12
C SER A 164 -19.61 -11.30 23.33
N GLN A 165 -18.84 -10.44 24.01
CA GLN A 165 -18.03 -9.37 23.43
C GLN A 165 -16.54 -9.72 23.35
N VAL A 166 -16.17 -10.94 23.69
CA VAL A 166 -14.81 -11.48 23.55
C VAL A 166 -14.87 -12.59 22.51
N HIS A 167 -13.98 -12.49 21.53
CA HIS A 167 -13.85 -13.48 20.47
C HIS A 167 -12.36 -13.82 20.28
N PRO A 168 -12.03 -15.07 19.94
CA PRO A 168 -10.67 -15.48 19.69
C PRO A 168 -10.07 -14.74 18.50
N CYS A 169 -8.81 -14.36 18.61
CA CYS A 169 -8.05 -13.79 17.49
C CYS A 169 -7.38 -14.92 16.71
N GLY A 170 -8.09 -15.49 15.73
CA GLY A 170 -7.60 -16.58 14.88
C GLY A 170 -8.04 -17.97 15.37
N PRO A 171 -7.31 -19.05 15.02
CA PRO A 171 -7.72 -20.43 15.29
C PRO A 171 -7.38 -20.87 16.72
N VAL A 172 -7.83 -20.11 17.71
CA VAL A 172 -7.63 -20.40 19.15
C VAL A 172 -8.97 -20.55 19.84
N GLU A 173 -8.98 -21.27 20.96
CA GLU A 173 -10.19 -21.52 21.76
C GLU A 173 -10.73 -20.22 22.38
N ASP A 174 -12.03 -20.23 22.71
CA ASP A 174 -12.66 -19.11 23.42
C ASP A 174 -12.02 -18.88 24.79
N LEU A 175 -11.86 -17.60 25.16
CA LEU A 175 -11.36 -17.23 26.47
C LEU A 175 -12.41 -17.53 27.55
N LEU A 176 -12.09 -18.48 28.45
CA LEU A 176 -12.97 -18.84 29.56
C LEU A 176 -12.72 -17.96 30.79
N PRO A 177 -13.75 -17.69 31.62
CA PRO A 177 -13.59 -16.92 32.86
C PRO A 177 -12.53 -17.48 33.81
N ASP A 178 -12.44 -18.81 33.93
CA ASP A 178 -11.46 -19.47 34.80
C ASP A 178 -10.02 -19.26 34.33
N VAL A 179 -9.79 -19.07 33.02
CA VAL A 179 -8.47 -18.73 32.47
C VAL A 179 -8.09 -17.30 32.86
N VAL A 180 -9.05 -16.38 32.89
CA VAL A 180 -8.84 -15.00 33.36
C VAL A 180 -8.49 -14.98 34.85
N ASP A 181 -9.16 -15.81 35.65
CA ASP A 181 -8.88 -15.91 37.08
C ASP A 181 -7.53 -16.59 37.35
N GLY A 182 -7.15 -17.58 36.54
CA GLY A 182 -5.85 -18.25 36.61
C GLY A 182 -4.66 -17.46 36.05
N ALA A 183 -4.90 -16.40 35.27
CA ALA A 183 -3.83 -15.58 34.70
C ALA A 183 -2.99 -14.90 35.81
N VAL A 184 -1.66 -14.91 35.67
CA VAL A 184 -0.79 -14.20 36.62
C VAL A 184 -0.96 -12.69 36.48
N ASP A 185 -1.02 -12.22 35.24
CA ASP A 185 -1.25 -10.82 34.92
C ASP A 185 -2.13 -10.69 33.67
N VAL A 186 -2.84 -9.57 33.53
CA VAL A 186 -3.72 -9.27 32.40
C VAL A 186 -3.45 -7.85 31.92
N VAL A 187 -2.81 -7.75 30.77
CA VAL A 187 -2.44 -6.48 30.14
C VAL A 187 -3.20 -6.29 28.83
N ALA A 188 -3.61 -5.05 28.55
CA ALA A 188 -4.06 -4.64 27.23
C ALA A 188 -2.86 -4.25 26.35
N GLN A 189 -2.97 -4.47 25.06
CA GLN A 189 -2.04 -3.87 24.10
C GLN A 189 -2.60 -2.52 23.66
N MET A 190 -2.00 -1.42 24.12
CA MET A 190 -2.47 -0.07 23.79
C MET A 190 -1.99 0.41 22.41
N GLY A 191 -2.79 1.30 21.81
CA GLY A 191 -2.44 2.04 20.59
C GLY A 191 -1.72 3.36 20.89
N ALA A 192 -1.75 4.29 19.94
CA ALA A 192 -1.10 5.60 20.04
C ALA A 192 -1.84 6.57 20.97
N GLU A 193 -3.11 6.31 21.29
CA GLU A 193 -4.01 7.23 21.98
C GLU A 193 -3.55 7.58 23.40
N PRO A 194 -3.13 6.64 24.26
CA PRO A 194 -2.64 6.99 25.59
C PRO A 194 -1.35 7.82 25.56
N PHE A 195 -0.46 7.57 24.59
CA PHE A 195 0.74 8.39 24.41
C PHE A 195 0.39 9.81 23.96
N MET A 196 -0.56 9.97 23.03
CA MET A 196 -1.05 11.29 22.63
C MET A 196 -1.66 12.06 23.79
N GLU A 197 -2.39 11.38 24.68
CA GLU A 197 -2.92 12.01 25.90
C GLU A 197 -1.80 12.44 26.84
N ALA A 198 -0.82 11.55 27.10
CA ALA A 198 0.32 11.85 27.96
C ALA A 198 1.17 13.02 27.43
N LEU A 199 1.36 13.12 26.11
CA LEU A 199 2.11 14.19 25.48
C LEU A 199 1.50 15.59 25.71
N LYS A 200 0.20 15.70 26.01
CA LYS A 200 -0.44 16.99 26.35
C LYS A 200 0.11 17.60 27.64
N GLY A 201 0.60 16.76 28.56
CA GLY A 201 1.26 17.20 29.79
C GLY A 201 2.71 17.62 29.61
N ASP A 202 3.21 17.61 28.36
CA ASP A 202 4.58 17.92 27.97
C ASP A 202 5.67 17.24 28.84
N PRO A 203 5.58 15.93 29.11
CA PRO A 203 6.57 15.24 29.95
C PRO A 203 7.93 15.17 29.27
N ASP A 204 9.00 15.14 30.08
CA ASP A 204 10.36 14.85 29.61
C ASP A 204 10.48 13.38 29.21
N ILE A 205 9.84 12.50 29.99
CA ILE A 205 9.93 11.04 29.85
C ILE A 205 8.52 10.42 29.90
N ILE A 206 8.25 9.48 29.00
CA ILE A 206 7.07 8.62 29.04
C ILE A 206 7.53 7.17 29.19
N LEU A 207 7.04 6.49 30.23
CA LEU A 207 7.23 5.06 30.45
C LEU A 207 5.87 4.35 30.34
N ALA A 208 5.70 3.54 29.31
CA ALA A 208 4.43 2.88 29.05
C ALA A 208 4.53 1.36 29.16
N GLY A 209 3.44 0.75 29.64
CA GLY A 209 3.23 -0.68 29.65
C GLY A 209 3.00 -1.24 28.25
N ARG A 210 2.34 -2.41 28.18
CA ARG A 210 2.20 -3.19 26.94
C ARG A 210 1.54 -2.34 25.85
N SER A 211 2.28 -2.12 24.78
CA SER A 211 1.86 -1.28 23.66
C SER A 211 2.11 -1.99 22.35
N TYR A 212 1.43 -1.56 21.30
CA TYR A 212 1.86 -1.89 19.95
C TYR A 212 3.14 -1.12 19.63
N ASP A 213 4.19 -1.80 19.20
CA ASP A 213 5.56 -1.26 19.14
C ASP A 213 5.70 0.08 18.35
N PRO A 214 4.96 0.34 17.25
CA PRO A 214 4.97 1.64 16.57
C PRO A 214 4.26 2.78 17.32
N ALA A 215 3.43 2.48 18.31
CA ALA A 215 2.55 3.45 18.97
C ALA A 215 3.26 4.70 19.55
N PRO A 216 4.40 4.60 20.27
CA PRO A 216 5.10 5.79 20.75
C PRO A 216 5.65 6.65 19.61
N PHE A 217 6.08 6.04 18.50
CA PHE A 217 6.53 6.76 17.31
C PHE A 217 5.37 7.48 16.61
N ALA A 218 4.29 6.74 16.35
CA ALA A 218 3.12 7.25 15.67
C ALA A 218 2.48 8.39 16.46
N SER A 219 2.30 8.23 17.77
CA SER A 219 1.74 9.28 18.65
C SER A 219 2.59 10.54 18.67
N PHE A 220 3.92 10.42 18.77
CA PHE A 220 4.82 11.56 18.74
C PHE A 220 4.74 12.32 17.41
N CYS A 221 4.70 11.61 16.28
CA CYS A 221 4.54 12.20 14.96
C CYS A 221 3.17 12.84 14.74
N LEU A 222 2.09 12.17 15.15
CA LEU A 222 0.72 12.68 15.06
C LEU A 222 0.58 13.97 15.88
N SER A 223 1.19 14.04 17.08
CA SER A 223 1.20 15.26 17.90
C SER A 223 1.90 16.46 17.24
N ARG A 224 2.71 16.22 16.20
CA ARG A 224 3.44 17.21 15.39
C ARG A 224 2.81 17.44 14.02
N GLY A 225 1.63 16.88 13.75
CA GLY A 225 0.90 17.10 12.51
C GLY A 225 1.40 16.29 11.31
N VAL A 226 2.20 15.24 11.54
CA VAL A 226 2.55 14.26 10.50
C VAL A 226 1.30 13.50 10.07
N THR A 227 1.18 13.18 8.79
CA THR A 227 0.05 12.40 8.26
C THR A 227 0.06 10.99 8.84
N GLU A 228 -1.13 10.46 9.14
CA GLU A 228 -1.30 9.19 9.84
C GLU A 228 -0.55 8.03 9.17
N GLY A 229 -0.70 7.87 7.85
CA GLY A 229 -0.02 6.80 7.12
C GLY A 229 1.51 6.88 7.21
N VAL A 230 2.07 8.08 7.23
CA VAL A 230 3.52 8.33 7.34
C VAL A 230 4.00 8.05 8.77
N ALA A 231 3.25 8.51 9.77
CA ALA A 231 3.55 8.30 11.19
C ALA A 231 3.60 6.80 11.54
N TRP A 232 2.60 6.02 11.12
CA TRP A 232 2.55 4.58 11.36
C TRP A 232 3.59 3.79 10.56
N HIS A 233 3.81 4.14 9.29
CA HIS A 233 4.81 3.47 8.45
C HIS A 233 6.23 3.70 9.00
N MET A 234 6.58 4.94 9.32
CA MET A 234 7.87 5.26 9.95
C MET A 234 8.03 4.52 11.27
N GLY A 235 7.02 4.58 12.15
CA GLY A 235 7.05 3.90 13.45
C GLY A 235 7.28 2.40 13.34
N LYS A 236 6.64 1.74 12.37
CA LYS A 236 6.82 0.30 12.10
C LYS A 236 8.23 -0.06 11.66
N ILE A 237 8.94 0.84 10.96
CA ILE A 237 10.34 0.60 10.59
C ILE A 237 11.26 0.90 11.78
N MET A 238 10.99 1.98 12.52
CA MET A 238 11.84 2.47 13.60
C MET A 238 11.75 1.66 14.90
N GLU A 239 10.65 0.94 15.16
CA GLU A 239 10.46 0.15 16.39
C GLU A 239 11.60 -0.87 16.62
N CYS A 240 12.12 -1.47 15.54
CA CYS A 240 13.19 -2.47 15.58
C CYS A 240 14.59 -1.84 15.44
N GLY A 241 14.68 -0.51 15.47
CA GLY A 241 15.91 0.24 15.25
C GLY A 241 16.52 0.00 13.86
N GLY A 242 17.85 -0.08 13.80
CA GLY A 242 18.63 -0.27 12.57
C GLY A 242 18.55 -1.69 11.97
N ALA A 243 17.68 -2.57 12.47
CA ALA A 243 17.57 -3.95 11.99
C ALA A 243 17.09 -4.06 10.53
N CYS A 244 16.49 -3.00 9.99
CA CYS A 244 16.08 -2.88 8.59
C CYS A 244 17.25 -2.64 7.61
N ALA A 245 18.45 -2.32 8.10
CA ALA A 245 19.63 -2.10 7.27
C ALA A 245 20.34 -3.39 6.83
N VAL A 246 21.19 -3.27 5.81
CA VAL A 246 22.03 -4.33 5.27
C VAL A 246 23.50 -3.90 5.31
N PRO A 247 24.37 -4.59 6.10
CA PRO A 247 24.01 -5.56 7.13
C PRO A 247 23.20 -4.92 8.27
N LYS A 248 22.55 -5.75 9.11
CA LYS A 248 21.70 -5.28 10.22
C LYS A 248 22.49 -4.34 11.14
N GLY A 249 21.94 -3.14 11.37
CA GLY A 249 22.44 -2.17 12.33
C GLY A 249 21.65 -2.17 13.65
N GLN A 250 22.03 -1.28 14.57
CA GLN A 250 21.35 -1.09 15.86
C GLN A 250 20.61 0.25 15.93
N SER A 251 21.35 1.34 15.72
CA SER A 251 20.85 2.71 15.92
C SER A 251 20.49 3.36 14.59
N ILE A 252 19.41 4.14 14.60
CA ILE A 252 18.84 4.77 13.40
C ILE A 252 18.19 6.10 13.76
N ILE A 253 18.31 7.07 12.86
CA ILE A 253 17.61 8.36 12.90
C ILE A 253 16.51 8.34 11.86
N ALA A 254 15.31 8.78 12.24
CA ALA A 254 14.30 9.22 11.30
C ALA A 254 14.33 10.74 11.24
N THR A 255 14.41 11.32 10.04
CA THR A 255 14.15 12.74 9.76
C THR A 255 12.77 12.82 9.15
N ILE A 256 11.84 13.52 9.80
CA ILE A 256 10.40 13.45 9.54
C ILE A 256 9.88 14.81 9.06
N ARG A 257 9.04 14.76 8.04
CA ARG A 257 8.22 15.87 7.52
C ARG A 257 6.76 15.46 7.56
N ARG A 258 5.87 16.38 7.15
CA ARG A 258 4.42 16.15 7.15
C ARG A 258 3.98 14.85 6.47
N ASP A 259 4.53 14.59 5.29
CA ASP A 259 4.06 13.58 4.34
C ASP A 259 5.18 12.61 3.91
N SER A 260 6.34 12.69 4.55
CA SER A 260 7.52 11.88 4.20
C SER A 260 8.49 11.77 5.38
N PHE A 261 9.39 10.79 5.32
CA PHE A 261 10.49 10.63 6.26
C PHE A 261 11.70 10.02 5.54
N ASP A 262 12.89 10.32 6.03
CA ASP A 262 14.15 9.68 5.65
C ASP A 262 14.68 8.93 6.84
N LEU A 263 15.33 7.81 6.57
CA LEU A 263 15.96 6.98 7.59
C LEU A 263 17.47 6.96 7.36
N THR A 264 18.22 7.24 8.41
CA THR A 264 19.68 7.25 8.38
C THR A 264 20.20 6.33 9.48
N PRO A 265 20.77 5.17 9.13
CA PRO A 265 21.42 4.33 10.11
C PRO A 265 22.70 5.00 10.62
N LEU A 266 22.99 4.83 11.90
CA LEU A 266 24.18 5.42 12.51
C LEU A 266 25.38 4.48 12.56
N THR A 267 25.18 3.19 12.30
CA THR A 267 26.29 2.24 12.18
C THR A 267 27.04 2.47 10.86
N PRO A 268 28.37 2.65 10.85
CA PRO A 268 29.12 2.81 9.61
C PRO A 268 29.03 1.58 8.69
N GLY A 269 29.05 1.81 7.38
CA GLY A 269 29.13 0.74 6.38
C GLY A 269 27.84 -0.06 6.16
N ILE A 270 26.70 0.42 6.67
CA ILE A 270 25.40 -0.20 6.43
C ILE A 270 24.56 0.62 5.46
N LYS A 271 23.72 -0.07 4.69
CA LYS A 271 22.83 0.50 3.67
C LYS A 271 21.38 0.29 4.08
N LEU A 272 20.53 1.30 3.91
CA LEU A 272 19.08 1.09 3.83
C LEU A 272 18.63 1.04 2.39
N GLU A 273 17.79 0.05 2.08
CA GLU A 273 17.09 -0.03 0.81
C GLU A 273 15.67 0.49 1.02
N GLY A 274 15.48 1.80 0.81
CA GLY A 274 14.15 2.41 0.84
C GLY A 274 13.32 2.02 -0.37
N VAL A 275 12.04 1.74 -0.16
CA VAL A 275 11.03 1.66 -1.22
C VAL A 275 9.99 2.76 -0.97
N THR A 276 9.81 3.65 -1.94
CA THR A 276 8.74 4.66 -1.90
C THR A 276 7.50 4.07 -2.58
N HIS A 277 6.34 4.20 -1.93
CA HIS A 277 5.06 3.85 -2.54
C HIS A 277 4.75 4.86 -3.66
N LEU A 278 5.08 4.48 -4.89
CA LEU A 278 4.81 5.27 -6.10
C LEU A 278 3.39 5.07 -6.64
N GLY A 279 2.61 4.12 -6.08
CA GLY A 279 1.22 3.83 -6.44
C GLY A 279 0.90 2.33 -6.53
N TYR A 280 -0.38 2.02 -6.73
CA TYR A 280 -0.88 0.66 -6.90
C TYR A 280 -0.68 0.17 -8.35
N ARG A 281 -0.22 -1.07 -8.53
CA ARG A 281 -0.08 -1.72 -9.85
C ARG A 281 -0.77 -3.07 -9.88
N THR A 282 -1.49 -3.33 -10.98
CA THR A 282 -1.92 -4.68 -11.35
C THR A 282 -0.83 -5.31 -12.20
N ILE A 283 -0.26 -6.41 -11.73
CA ILE A 283 0.76 -7.18 -12.45
C ILE A 283 0.07 -8.42 -13.04
N PHE A 284 0.26 -8.63 -14.34
CA PHE A 284 -0.09 -9.88 -15.01
C PHE A 284 1.18 -10.65 -15.35
N ILE A 285 1.33 -11.85 -14.79
CA ILE A 285 2.46 -12.74 -15.07
C ILE A 285 1.96 -13.84 -16.00
N GLY A 286 2.49 -13.87 -17.23
CA GLY A 286 2.19 -14.89 -18.23
C GLY A 286 3.47 -15.53 -18.76
N GLY A 287 3.47 -16.86 -18.88
CA GLY A 287 4.58 -17.61 -19.48
C GLY A 287 4.33 -17.90 -20.96
N ILE A 288 5.31 -17.63 -21.82
CA ILE A 288 5.28 -17.94 -23.25
C ILE A 288 6.30 -19.04 -23.52
N ARG A 289 5.88 -20.12 -24.19
CA ARG A 289 6.75 -21.24 -24.61
C ARG A 289 6.83 -21.41 -26.14
N ASP A 290 6.22 -20.52 -26.89
CA ASP A 290 6.21 -20.58 -28.35
C ASP A 290 7.55 -20.05 -28.92
N PRO A 291 8.37 -20.90 -29.57
CA PRO A 291 9.66 -20.50 -30.10
C PRO A 291 9.57 -19.46 -31.23
N ILE A 292 8.45 -19.41 -31.96
CA ILE A 292 8.20 -18.42 -33.02
C ILE A 292 7.93 -17.05 -32.40
N LEU A 293 7.14 -16.99 -31.33
CA LEU A 293 6.86 -15.74 -30.62
C LEU A 293 8.08 -15.25 -29.83
N ILE A 294 8.80 -16.16 -29.17
CA ILE A 294 10.06 -15.86 -28.47
C ILE A 294 11.10 -15.30 -29.45
N GLY A 295 11.23 -15.92 -30.63
CA GLY A 295 12.16 -15.47 -31.67
C GLY A 295 11.88 -14.06 -32.21
N GLN A 296 10.67 -13.52 -32.01
CA GLN A 296 10.27 -12.16 -32.41
C GLN A 296 9.83 -11.29 -31.22
N ILE A 297 10.26 -11.62 -29.99
CA ILE A 297 9.74 -11.00 -28.78
C ILE A 297 9.94 -9.47 -28.77
N GLY A 298 11.03 -8.97 -29.36
CA GLY A 298 11.29 -7.53 -29.49
C GLY A 298 10.18 -6.82 -30.26
N ASP A 299 9.91 -7.26 -31.49
CA ASP A 299 8.86 -6.70 -32.34
C ASP A 299 7.47 -6.86 -31.72
N PHE A 300 7.23 -8.01 -31.07
CA PHE A 300 5.98 -8.24 -30.36
C PHE A 300 5.79 -7.25 -29.20
N LEU A 301 6.81 -7.01 -28.38
CA LEU A 301 6.76 -6.05 -27.28
C LEU A 301 6.55 -4.62 -27.78
N GLU A 302 7.19 -4.21 -28.87
CA GLU A 302 6.97 -2.89 -29.48
C GLU A 302 5.54 -2.72 -30.02
N ARG A 303 4.98 -3.77 -30.65
CA ARG A 303 3.57 -3.78 -31.05
C ARG A 303 2.64 -3.69 -29.85
N VAL A 304 2.92 -4.43 -28.77
CA VAL A 304 2.13 -4.39 -27.53
C VAL A 304 2.23 -3.02 -26.86
N ARG A 305 3.44 -2.44 -26.74
CA ARG A 305 3.63 -1.09 -26.19
C ARG A 305 2.88 -0.04 -27.00
N SER A 306 2.98 -0.10 -28.33
CA SER A 306 2.23 0.78 -29.23
C SER A 306 0.72 0.61 -29.11
N TYR A 307 0.25 -0.63 -28.92
CA TYR A 307 -1.15 -0.96 -28.70
C TYR A 307 -1.67 -0.49 -27.32
N VAL A 308 -0.84 -0.58 -26.28
CA VAL A 308 -1.19 -0.22 -24.90
C VAL A 308 -1.06 1.29 -24.65
N ALA A 309 -0.15 1.98 -25.35
CA ALA A 309 -0.05 3.44 -25.34
C ALA A 309 -1.41 4.07 -25.68
N LYS A 310 -1.76 5.21 -25.02
CA LYS A 310 -3.04 5.91 -25.25
C LYS A 310 -3.24 6.14 -26.74
N LYS A 311 -4.18 5.41 -27.32
CA LYS A 311 -4.49 5.43 -28.73
C LYS A 311 -5.06 6.79 -29.09
N GLN A 312 -4.37 7.56 -29.92
CA GLN A 312 -4.93 8.78 -30.48
C GLN A 312 -6.01 8.40 -31.48
N VAL A 313 -7.25 8.76 -31.18
CA VAL A 313 -8.40 8.47 -32.04
C VAL A 313 -8.45 9.51 -33.17
N PRO A 314 -8.37 9.09 -34.45
CA PRO A 314 -8.47 10.01 -35.58
C PRO A 314 -9.86 10.67 -35.63
N LYS A 315 -9.94 11.99 -35.84
CA LYS A 315 -11.22 12.69 -36.05
C LYS A 315 -11.80 12.51 -37.46
N THR A 316 -10.96 12.18 -38.43
CA THR A 316 -11.32 11.90 -39.83
C THR A 316 -11.83 10.46 -39.99
N ARG A 317 -12.34 10.12 -41.19
CA ARG A 317 -12.68 8.73 -41.56
C ARG A 317 -11.54 7.77 -41.19
N ALA A 318 -11.88 6.70 -40.49
CA ALA A 318 -10.91 5.74 -39.97
C ALA A 318 -11.50 4.34 -39.87
N LYS A 319 -10.63 3.33 -39.80
CA LYS A 319 -11.04 1.94 -39.57
C LYS A 319 -11.51 1.74 -38.14
N MET A 320 -12.42 0.80 -37.91
CA MET A 320 -12.89 0.39 -36.58
C MET A 320 -11.72 0.03 -35.65
N SER A 321 -10.72 -0.69 -36.17
CA SER A 321 -9.47 -1.02 -35.46
C SER A 321 -8.63 0.18 -35.06
N SER A 322 -8.87 1.37 -35.62
CA SER A 322 -8.26 2.66 -35.20
C SER A 322 -9.12 3.42 -34.18
N LEU A 323 -10.39 3.03 -33.99
CA LEU A 323 -11.33 3.70 -33.08
C LEU A 323 -11.58 2.92 -31.80
N ALA A 324 -11.81 1.61 -31.89
CA ALA A 324 -12.11 0.76 -30.74
C ALA A 324 -10.86 0.42 -29.90
N ARG A 325 -11.03 0.33 -28.58
CA ARG A 325 -9.99 -0.17 -27.66
C ARG A 325 -9.88 -1.67 -27.75
N VAL A 326 -11.02 -2.35 -27.79
CA VAL A 326 -11.11 -3.81 -27.89
C VAL A 326 -12.03 -4.15 -29.05
N ILE A 327 -11.58 -5.05 -29.91
CA ILE A 327 -12.41 -5.75 -30.89
C ILE A 327 -12.09 -7.21 -30.69
N ARG A 328 -13.07 -8.00 -30.27
CA ARG A 328 -12.84 -9.41 -29.98
C ARG A 328 -14.03 -10.26 -30.36
N SER A 329 -13.75 -11.54 -30.53
CA SER A 329 -14.72 -12.60 -30.65
C SER A 329 -14.44 -13.64 -29.59
N LYS A 330 -15.50 -14.26 -29.05
CA LYS A 330 -15.38 -15.28 -28.01
C LYS A 330 -16.54 -16.27 -28.12
N ASN A 331 -16.26 -17.52 -27.81
CA ASN A 331 -17.27 -18.55 -27.62
C ASN A 331 -18.36 -18.10 -26.64
N ALA A 332 -19.62 -18.17 -27.07
CA ALA A 332 -20.79 -17.82 -26.27
C ALA A 332 -21.67 -19.05 -25.94
N GLY A 333 -21.20 -20.24 -26.32
CA GLY A 333 -21.87 -21.51 -26.10
C GLY A 333 -21.48 -22.49 -27.21
N PRO A 334 -21.96 -23.75 -27.15
CA PRO A 334 -21.62 -24.75 -28.16
C PRO A 334 -22.04 -24.38 -29.59
N PHE A 335 -23.05 -23.52 -29.73
CA PHE A 335 -23.64 -23.16 -31.03
C PHE A 335 -23.53 -21.66 -31.35
N GLU A 336 -22.92 -20.87 -30.47
CA GLU A 336 -22.99 -19.41 -30.52
C GLU A 336 -21.61 -18.77 -30.36
N ILE A 337 -21.43 -17.65 -31.05
CA ILE A 337 -20.25 -16.83 -30.91
C ILE A 337 -20.64 -15.37 -30.74
N THR A 338 -19.97 -14.69 -29.82
CA THR A 338 -20.18 -13.28 -29.55
C THR A 338 -18.99 -12.45 -30.00
N PHE A 339 -19.29 -11.28 -30.54
CA PHE A 339 -18.40 -10.19 -30.86
C PHE A 339 -18.64 -9.04 -29.89
N ASP A 340 -17.56 -8.51 -29.33
CA ASP A 340 -17.60 -7.28 -28.53
C ASP A 340 -16.68 -6.24 -29.17
N VAL A 341 -17.18 -5.02 -29.32
CA VAL A 341 -16.38 -3.82 -29.64
C VAL A 341 -16.52 -2.86 -28.48
N MET A 342 -15.42 -2.44 -27.87
CA MET A 342 -15.42 -1.54 -26.70
C MET A 342 -14.59 -0.30 -26.97
N PHE A 343 -15.02 0.85 -26.44
CA PHE A 343 -14.40 2.14 -26.66
C PHE A 343 -13.93 2.77 -25.33
N ASP A 344 -12.84 3.54 -25.37
CA ASP A 344 -12.29 4.23 -24.19
C ASP A 344 -12.98 5.56 -23.89
N ASN A 345 -13.83 6.06 -24.79
CA ASN A 345 -14.49 7.37 -24.65
C ASN A 345 -15.89 7.38 -25.28
N GLN A 346 -16.75 8.26 -24.75
CA GLN A 346 -18.14 8.40 -25.16
C GLN A 346 -18.27 8.94 -26.60
N GLU A 347 -17.46 9.93 -26.98
CA GLU A 347 -17.53 10.58 -28.31
C GLU A 347 -17.31 9.59 -29.47
N VAL A 348 -16.40 8.63 -29.30
CA VAL A 348 -16.12 7.58 -30.29
C VAL A 348 -17.19 6.51 -30.28
N TYR A 349 -17.72 6.16 -29.11
CA TYR A 349 -18.87 5.27 -29.00
C TYR A 349 -20.07 5.84 -29.76
N ASP A 350 -20.42 7.11 -29.50
CA ASP A 350 -21.53 7.81 -30.17
C ASP A 350 -21.29 7.88 -31.68
N ARG A 351 -20.08 8.26 -32.11
CA ARG A 351 -19.68 8.30 -33.52
C ARG A 351 -19.92 6.96 -34.23
N VAL A 352 -19.55 5.84 -33.61
CA VAL A 352 -19.70 4.52 -34.23
C VAL A 352 -21.16 4.06 -34.22
N ARG A 353 -21.89 4.36 -33.13
CA ARG A 353 -23.33 4.08 -33.02
C ARG A 353 -24.11 4.81 -34.12
N ASP A 354 -23.87 6.10 -34.26
CA ASP A 354 -24.63 6.98 -35.15
C ASP A 354 -24.24 6.80 -36.62
N ALA A 355 -23.06 6.21 -36.89
CA ALA A 355 -22.66 5.83 -38.24
C ALA A 355 -23.42 4.62 -38.80
N HIS A 356 -24.14 3.86 -37.97
CA HIS A 356 -24.90 2.66 -38.33
C HIS A 356 -24.10 1.56 -39.06
N VAL A 357 -22.78 1.56 -38.93
CA VAL A 357 -21.85 0.63 -39.61
C VAL A 357 -21.78 -0.77 -38.98
N LEU A 358 -22.54 -1.01 -37.92
CA LEU A 358 -22.62 -2.30 -37.21
C LEU A 358 -24.05 -2.89 -37.21
N GLY A 359 -24.92 -2.41 -38.12
CA GLY A 359 -26.28 -2.94 -38.28
C GLY A 359 -26.32 -4.38 -38.84
N ASN A 360 -27.49 -5.02 -38.76
CA ASN A 360 -27.67 -6.42 -39.16
C ASN A 360 -27.26 -6.69 -40.62
N GLU A 361 -27.56 -5.77 -41.55
CA GLU A 361 -27.17 -5.90 -42.96
C GLU A 361 -25.65 -6.07 -43.14
N VAL A 362 -24.86 -5.30 -42.38
CA VAL A 362 -23.40 -5.40 -42.39
C VAL A 362 -22.95 -6.74 -41.79
N ILE A 363 -23.54 -7.16 -40.68
CA ILE A 363 -23.19 -8.43 -40.01
C ILE A 363 -23.49 -9.63 -40.90
N ARG A 364 -24.66 -9.67 -41.54
CA ARG A 364 -25.05 -10.69 -42.51
C ARG A 364 -24.02 -10.82 -43.61
N ARG A 365 -23.59 -9.70 -44.20
CA ARG A 365 -22.59 -9.69 -45.27
C ARG A 365 -21.21 -10.16 -44.79
N LEU A 366 -20.75 -9.68 -43.64
CA LEU A 366 -19.41 -10.00 -43.12
C LEU A 366 -19.29 -11.47 -42.71
N TYR A 367 -20.33 -12.02 -42.09
CA TYR A 367 -20.32 -13.36 -41.51
C TYR A 367 -21.08 -14.41 -42.32
N ARG A 368 -21.74 -14.01 -43.42
CA ARG A 368 -22.52 -14.87 -44.30
C ARG A 368 -23.61 -15.64 -43.53
N VAL A 369 -24.36 -14.89 -42.73
CA VAL A 369 -25.47 -15.38 -41.91
C VAL A 369 -26.77 -14.70 -42.32
N GLU A 370 -27.91 -15.28 -41.95
CA GLU A 370 -29.23 -14.66 -42.13
C GLU A 370 -29.69 -13.93 -40.87
N ASP A 371 -30.77 -13.15 -40.96
CA ASP A 371 -31.28 -12.38 -39.81
C ASP A 371 -31.66 -13.29 -38.62
N GLU A 372 -32.17 -14.50 -38.89
CA GLU A 372 -32.55 -15.50 -37.89
C GLU A 372 -31.34 -16.11 -37.13
N ASP A 373 -30.14 -15.89 -37.65
CA ASP A 373 -28.89 -16.35 -37.04
C ASP A 373 -28.24 -15.26 -36.16
N ILE A 374 -28.71 -14.01 -36.24
CA ILE A 374 -28.28 -12.91 -35.38
C ILE A 374 -29.15 -12.91 -34.12
N ILE A 375 -28.61 -13.49 -33.05
CA ILE A 375 -29.30 -13.66 -31.76
C ILE A 375 -29.40 -12.32 -31.02
N THR A 376 -28.36 -11.50 -31.12
CA THR A 376 -28.32 -10.18 -30.49
C THR A 376 -27.42 -9.28 -31.33
N ASN A 377 -27.83 -8.03 -31.53
CA ASN A 377 -26.98 -6.98 -32.10
C ASN A 377 -27.38 -5.65 -31.46
N MET A 378 -26.60 -5.17 -30.50
CA MET A 378 -26.97 -4.00 -29.73
C MET A 378 -25.77 -3.18 -29.26
N PHE A 379 -26.00 -1.89 -29.10
CA PHE A 379 -25.12 -0.99 -28.37
C PHE A 379 -25.51 -0.98 -26.89
N TYR A 380 -24.52 -1.03 -26.01
CA TYR A 380 -24.66 -1.02 -24.57
C TYR A 380 -23.81 0.12 -23.98
N GLU A 381 -24.48 1.25 -23.76
CA GLU A 381 -23.86 2.51 -23.36
C GLU A 381 -23.12 2.47 -22.01
N PRO A 382 -23.62 1.82 -20.94
CA PRO A 382 -22.91 1.80 -19.65
C PRO A 382 -21.50 1.20 -19.70
N ALA A 383 -21.21 0.36 -20.72
CA ALA A 383 -19.88 -0.20 -20.94
C ALA A 383 -19.15 0.38 -22.14
N LEU A 384 -19.71 1.42 -22.79
CA LEU A 384 -19.23 1.97 -24.06
C LEU A 384 -18.93 0.86 -25.06
N ALA A 385 -19.91 -0.04 -25.25
CA ALA A 385 -19.68 -1.26 -25.99
C ALA A 385 -20.78 -1.53 -27.03
N TRP A 386 -20.40 -2.25 -28.07
CA TRP A 386 -21.30 -2.91 -28.99
C TRP A 386 -21.14 -4.42 -28.84
N LYS A 387 -22.26 -5.14 -28.86
CA LYS A 387 -22.33 -6.59 -28.68
C LYS A 387 -23.17 -7.20 -29.79
N CYS A 388 -22.60 -8.21 -30.45
CA CYS A 388 -23.33 -9.02 -31.40
C CYS A 388 -23.10 -10.51 -31.14
N THR A 389 -24.16 -11.31 -31.09
CA THR A 389 -24.08 -12.76 -30.97
C THR A 389 -24.73 -13.38 -32.19
N ILE A 390 -24.02 -14.29 -32.85
CA ILE A 390 -24.54 -15.04 -34.00
C ILE A 390 -24.43 -16.54 -33.76
N LYS A 391 -25.25 -17.31 -34.47
CA LYS A 391 -25.08 -18.76 -34.56
C LYS A 391 -23.80 -19.10 -35.32
N ARG A 392 -23.10 -20.14 -34.85
CA ARG A 392 -21.91 -20.68 -35.50
C ARG A 392 -22.32 -21.55 -36.69
N SER A 393 -21.54 -21.51 -37.77
CA SER A 393 -21.71 -22.44 -38.90
C SER A 393 -21.38 -23.89 -38.53
N TRP A 394 -20.60 -24.10 -37.47
CA TRP A 394 -20.22 -25.40 -36.93
C TRP A 394 -20.32 -25.39 -35.41
N ALA A 395 -20.87 -26.45 -34.83
CA ALA A 395 -20.87 -26.64 -33.39
C ALA A 395 -19.42 -26.72 -32.85
N GLN A 396 -19.20 -26.15 -31.67
CA GLN A 396 -17.91 -26.15 -31.01
C GLN A 396 -17.36 -27.59 -30.86
N GLY A 397 -16.14 -27.83 -31.32
CA GLY A 397 -15.47 -29.12 -31.22
C GLY A 397 -15.95 -30.20 -32.21
N SER A 398 -16.78 -29.83 -33.20
CA SER A 398 -17.20 -30.77 -34.25
C SER A 398 -16.07 -31.06 -35.27
N VAL A 399 -16.19 -32.18 -35.98
CA VAL A 399 -15.21 -32.59 -36.99
C VAL A 399 -15.15 -31.55 -38.11
N GLY A 400 -13.97 -30.95 -38.31
CA GLY A 400 -13.74 -29.91 -39.32
C GLY A 400 -13.81 -28.46 -38.79
N GLU A 401 -14.17 -28.28 -37.52
CA GLU A 401 -14.14 -26.99 -36.81
C GLU A 401 -12.68 -26.54 -36.59
N ARG A 402 -12.38 -25.26 -36.81
CA ARG A 402 -11.01 -24.73 -36.87
C ARG A 402 -10.69 -23.68 -35.80
N ASP A 403 -11.69 -23.19 -35.06
CA ASP A 403 -11.56 -22.13 -34.08
C ASP A 403 -12.51 -22.37 -32.89
N THR A 404 -12.18 -23.38 -32.08
CA THR A 404 -13.02 -23.87 -30.98
C THR A 404 -13.39 -22.78 -29.99
N LEU A 405 -12.51 -21.81 -29.77
CA LEU A 405 -12.74 -20.69 -28.85
C LEU A 405 -13.32 -19.45 -29.55
N GLY A 406 -13.41 -19.45 -30.88
CA GLY A 406 -13.89 -18.33 -31.67
C GLY A 406 -12.99 -17.10 -31.56
N THR A 407 -11.69 -17.26 -31.33
CA THR A 407 -10.79 -16.14 -30.94
C THR A 407 -10.40 -15.24 -32.11
N GLN A 408 -10.55 -15.70 -33.35
CA GLN A 408 -10.09 -14.96 -34.54
C GLN A 408 -11.24 -14.45 -35.43
N GLN A 409 -12.49 -14.81 -35.11
CA GLN A 409 -13.65 -14.45 -35.91
C GLN A 409 -13.96 -12.94 -35.95
N HIS A 410 -13.38 -12.12 -35.07
CA HIS A 410 -13.57 -10.66 -35.07
C HIS A 410 -12.84 -9.93 -36.20
N ALA A 411 -11.94 -10.60 -36.93
CA ALA A 411 -11.12 -9.99 -37.97
C ALA A 411 -11.88 -9.16 -39.02
N PRO A 412 -13.07 -9.58 -39.52
CA PRO A 412 -13.86 -8.78 -40.47
C PRO A 412 -14.26 -7.40 -39.93
N LEU A 413 -14.45 -7.26 -38.62
CA LEU A 413 -14.83 -5.98 -37.99
C LEU A 413 -13.69 -4.97 -38.00
N LEU A 414 -12.43 -5.41 -38.00
CA LEU A 414 -11.26 -4.55 -37.88
C LEU A 414 -11.19 -3.48 -38.97
N ASN A 415 -11.66 -3.81 -40.18
CA ASN A 415 -11.53 -2.99 -41.38
C ASN A 415 -12.79 -2.21 -41.76
N ILE A 416 -13.87 -2.28 -40.95
CA ILE A 416 -15.06 -1.45 -41.17
C ILE A 416 -14.65 0.02 -41.13
N GLU A 417 -14.98 0.77 -42.18
CA GLU A 417 -14.74 2.21 -42.21
C GLU A 417 -15.84 2.96 -41.46
N VAL A 418 -15.42 3.87 -40.59
CA VAL A 418 -16.31 4.75 -39.83
C VAL A 418 -16.10 6.18 -40.31
N PRO A 419 -17.17 6.90 -40.73
CA PRO A 419 -17.11 8.30 -41.14
C PRO A 419 -16.46 9.20 -40.08
N GLY A 420 -15.87 10.32 -40.49
CA GLY A 420 -15.30 11.31 -39.56
C GLY A 420 -16.36 12.07 -38.78
N LEU A 421 -15.95 12.77 -37.73
CA LEU A 421 -16.76 13.80 -37.08
C LEU A 421 -16.72 15.04 -37.97
N GLU A 422 -17.56 15.11 -39.01
CA GLU A 422 -17.75 16.37 -39.73
C GLU A 422 -18.45 17.37 -38.80
N ALA A 423 -18.01 18.62 -38.82
CA ALA A 423 -18.70 19.69 -38.11
C ALA A 423 -20.12 19.76 -38.67
N VAL A 424 -21.12 19.41 -37.87
CA VAL A 424 -22.52 19.66 -38.18
C VAL A 424 -22.65 21.17 -38.38
N THR A 425 -22.66 21.59 -39.65
CA THR A 425 -23.21 22.89 -39.98
C THR A 425 -24.70 22.72 -39.78
N PRO A 426 -25.37 23.51 -38.92
CA PRO A 426 -26.79 23.33 -38.67
C PRO A 426 -27.55 23.65 -39.95
N THR A 427 -27.88 22.64 -40.74
CA THR A 427 -28.88 22.76 -41.78
C THR A 427 -30.24 22.79 -41.08
N ALA A 428 -30.92 23.92 -41.22
CA ALA A 428 -32.25 24.15 -40.73
C ALA A 428 -33.20 23.06 -41.26
N LEU A 429 -33.66 22.17 -40.37
CA LEU A 429 -34.79 21.23 -40.41
C LEU A 429 -34.53 20.29 -39.21
N ASP A 430 -35.34 20.17 -38.15
CA ASP A 430 -36.78 20.26 -38.04
C ASP A 430 -37.11 20.56 -36.55
N SER A 431 -37.76 21.69 -36.28
CA SER A 431 -38.17 22.11 -34.93
C SER A 431 -39.53 21.51 -34.52
N LYS A 432 -39.86 20.34 -35.04
CA LYS A 432 -41.08 19.59 -34.70
C LYS A 432 -40.69 18.17 -34.33
N ASN A 433 -40.61 17.90 -33.03
CA ASN A 433 -40.76 16.58 -32.36
C ASN A 433 -39.95 16.55 -31.04
N ARG A 434 -40.09 17.60 -30.22
CA ARG A 434 -39.52 17.64 -28.85
C ARG A 434 -40.59 17.69 -27.75
N SER A 435 -41.81 17.22 -28.03
CA SER A 435 -42.91 17.21 -27.05
C SER A 435 -43.30 15.83 -26.51
N ASP A 436 -42.86 14.71 -27.08
CA ASP A 436 -43.51 13.43 -26.78
C ASP A 436 -42.52 12.37 -26.27
N PHE A 437 -41.82 12.59 -25.15
CA PHE A 437 -41.19 11.50 -24.37
C PHE A 437 -40.97 11.91 -22.90
N LEU A 438 -42.04 12.28 -22.23
CA LEU A 438 -42.15 12.23 -20.76
C LEU A 438 -43.57 11.83 -20.37
N ALA A 439 -43.90 10.56 -20.61
CA ALA A 439 -44.96 9.83 -19.92
C ALA A 439 -44.79 8.34 -20.27
N PHE A 440 -44.14 7.59 -19.37
CA PHE A 440 -44.58 6.30 -18.81
C PHE A 440 -43.51 5.76 -17.88
#